data_AF-A0A6I3J0C5-F1
#
_entry.id   AF-A0A6I3J0C5-F1
#
_cell.length_a   1.000
_cell.length_b   1.000
_cell.length_c   1.000
_cell.angle_alpha   90.00
_cell.angle_beta   90.00
_cell.angle_gamma   90.00
#
_symmetry.space_group_name_H-M   'P 1'
#
loop_
_entity.id
_entity.type
_entity.pdbx_description
1 polymer ?
#
loop_
_entity_poly.entity_id
_entity_poly.type
_entity_poly.pdbx_seq_one_letter_code
_entity_poly.pdbx_strand_id
1 'polypeptide(L)'
;MTGPAGLVPQDPFDLPEWLAEGDVLWVPESGVRTGHLVRGTLTGAGDDLPCDLLALDEAWPGPVAEEDARRRAHQAWRHGQVDVVRREERLTLAVPGTSFTADRVLDVLERLARAVGADPDRYAARLRIGAERRS
;
A
#
# COMPACT_ATOMS: atom_id res chain seq x y z
N MET A 1 -11.74 16.45 -9.90
CA MET A 1 -10.33 16.43 -10.35
C MET A 1 -9.46 16.49 -9.11
N THR A 2 -8.92 15.35 -8.70
CA THR A 2 -7.99 15.29 -7.56
C THR A 2 -6.60 15.60 -8.13
N GLY A 3 -5.96 16.67 -7.67
CA GLY A 3 -4.56 16.97 -8.03
C GLY A 3 -3.61 15.88 -7.56
N PRO A 4 -2.31 15.97 -7.87
CA PRO A 4 -1.32 14.99 -7.42
C PRO A 4 -1.43 14.83 -5.90
N ALA A 5 -1.50 13.58 -5.43
CA ALA A 5 -1.68 13.31 -4.02
C ALA A 5 -0.46 13.84 -3.23
N GLY A 6 -0.70 14.61 -2.17
CA GLY A 6 0.34 14.98 -1.21
C GLY A 6 0.80 13.73 -0.46
N LEU A 7 1.82 13.06 -0.99
CA LEU A 7 2.40 11.85 -0.41
C LEU A 7 3.58 12.25 0.47
N VAL A 8 3.37 12.17 1.79
CA VAL A 8 4.39 12.50 2.78
C VAL A 8 5.10 11.22 3.20
N PRO A 9 6.42 11.07 3.03
CA PRO A 9 7.15 9.90 3.51
C PRO A 9 6.90 9.64 5.00
N GLN A 10 6.83 8.37 5.38
CA GLN A 10 6.71 7.92 6.76
C GLN A 10 7.84 6.94 7.05
N ASP A 11 8.42 7.06 8.25
CA ASP A 11 9.36 6.05 8.74
C ASP A 11 8.56 4.82 9.20
N PRO A 12 8.83 3.61 8.69
CA PRO A 12 8.21 2.38 9.18
C PRO A 12 8.41 2.13 10.69
N PHE A 13 9.48 2.65 11.28
CA PHE A 13 9.74 2.52 12.72
C PHE A 13 8.87 3.43 13.59
N ASP A 14 8.21 4.43 13.00
CA ASP A 14 7.23 5.29 13.68
C ASP A 14 5.81 4.71 13.63
N LEU A 15 5.61 3.56 12.97
CA LEU A 15 4.32 2.89 12.89
C LEU A 15 4.00 2.15 14.21
N PRO A 16 2.71 1.82 14.46
CA PRO A 16 2.31 1.10 15.66
C PRO A 16 3.08 -0.21 15.89
N GLU A 17 3.57 -0.41 17.11
CA GLU A 17 4.43 -1.55 17.49
C GLU A 17 3.78 -2.91 17.17
N TRP A 18 2.45 -3.02 17.29
CA TRP A 18 1.72 -4.27 17.04
C TRP A 18 1.91 -4.84 15.63
N LEU A 19 2.31 -4.01 14.66
CA LEU A 19 2.65 -4.46 13.30
C LEU A 19 3.89 -5.38 13.27
N ALA A 20 4.80 -5.24 14.24
CA ALA A 20 6.00 -6.08 14.35
C ALA A 20 5.79 -7.33 15.22
N GLU A 21 4.79 -7.33 16.10
CA GLU A 21 4.72 -8.24 17.23
C GLU A 21 3.85 -9.47 17.01
N GLY A 22 2.82 -9.38 16.15
CA GLY A 22 1.81 -10.42 16.01
C GLY A 22 1.30 -10.61 14.58
N ASP A 23 0.21 -11.38 14.45
CA ASP A 23 -0.44 -11.62 13.17
C ASP A 23 -1.14 -10.34 12.67
N VAL A 24 -0.90 -10.01 11.41
CA VAL A 24 -1.43 -8.83 10.74
C VAL A 24 -2.23 -9.26 9.52
N LEU A 25 -3.51 -8.88 9.49
CA LEU A 25 -4.38 -9.11 8.33
C LEU A 25 -4.65 -7.79 7.62
N TRP A 26 -4.32 -7.71 6.34
CA TRP A 26 -4.78 -6.63 5.48
C TRP A 26 -6.12 -6.98 4.81
N VAL A 27 -7.06 -6.04 4.85
CA VAL A 27 -8.41 -6.19 4.35
C VAL A 27 -8.77 -5.02 3.43
N PRO A 28 -9.07 -5.26 2.13
CA PRO A 28 -9.53 -4.22 1.24
C PRO A 28 -11.01 -3.91 1.45
N GLU A 29 -11.38 -2.65 1.29
CA GLU A 29 -12.77 -2.18 1.30
C GLU A 29 -13.56 -2.68 0.08
N SER A 30 -12.87 -2.90 -1.05
CA SER A 30 -13.46 -3.37 -2.31
C SER A 30 -12.58 -4.43 -2.99
N GLY A 31 -12.83 -4.75 -4.27
CA GLY A 31 -11.95 -5.66 -5.00
C GLY A 31 -10.58 -5.04 -5.30
N VAL A 32 -9.55 -5.87 -5.40
CA VAL A 32 -8.18 -5.39 -5.66
C VAL A 32 -7.96 -4.99 -7.12
N ARG A 33 -8.84 -5.39 -8.04
CA ARG A 33 -8.78 -5.05 -9.47
C ARG A 33 -9.56 -3.78 -9.84
N THR A 34 -9.73 -2.86 -8.90
CA THR A 34 -10.61 -1.69 -9.06
C THR A 34 -9.92 -0.43 -9.59
N GLY A 35 -8.60 -0.48 -9.79
CA GLY A 35 -7.78 0.60 -10.37
C GLY A 35 -6.43 0.74 -9.67
N HIS A 36 -5.89 1.96 -9.67
CA HIS A 36 -4.60 2.30 -9.08
C HIS A 36 -4.64 2.49 -7.55
N LEU A 37 -5.82 2.69 -6.95
CA LEU A 37 -5.97 2.86 -5.50
C LEU A 37 -6.88 1.75 -4.96
N VAL A 38 -6.35 0.99 -4.00
CA VAL A 38 -7.13 0.00 -3.25
C VAL A 38 -7.14 0.42 -1.78
N ARG A 39 -8.29 0.91 -1.31
CA ARG A 39 -8.46 1.21 0.11
C ARG A 39 -8.53 -0.05 0.94
N GLY A 40 -7.88 -0.02 2.10
CA GLY A 40 -7.90 -1.14 3.02
C GLY A 40 -7.55 -0.75 4.45
N THR A 41 -7.49 -1.78 5.30
CA THR A 41 -7.21 -1.68 6.72
C THR A 41 -6.30 -2.83 7.12
N LEU A 42 -5.24 -2.55 7.86
CA LEU A 42 -4.47 -3.54 8.60
C LEU A 42 -5.16 -3.77 9.93
N THR A 43 -5.37 -5.03 10.31
CA THR A 43 -5.99 -5.41 11.59
C THR A 43 -5.09 -6.41 12.30
N GLY A 44 -4.83 -6.20 13.60
CA GLY A 44 -3.96 -7.07 14.41
C GLY A 44 -3.99 -6.62 15.87
N ALA A 45 -3.74 -7.52 16.81
CA ALA A 45 -3.75 -7.25 18.25
C ALA A 45 -5.05 -6.61 18.83
N GLY A 46 -6.15 -6.60 18.08
CA GLY A 46 -7.40 -5.92 18.45
C GLY A 46 -7.51 -4.46 17.99
N ASP A 47 -6.50 -3.98 17.25
CA ASP A 47 -6.42 -2.64 16.68
C ASP A 47 -6.57 -2.65 15.15
N ASP A 48 -7.06 -1.53 14.62
CA ASP A 48 -7.24 -1.28 13.19
C ASP A 48 -6.43 -0.06 12.75
N LEU A 49 -5.70 -0.19 11.64
CA LEU A 49 -4.96 0.90 11.00
C LEU A 49 -5.37 1.04 9.53
N PRO A 50 -6.00 2.17 9.13
CA PRO A 50 -6.26 2.46 7.73
C PRO A 50 -4.98 2.42 6.89
N CYS A 51 -4.92 1.52 5.92
CA CYS A 51 -3.75 1.27 5.10
C CYS A 51 -4.16 0.97 3.66
N ASP A 52 -3.89 1.92 2.77
CA ASP A 52 -4.24 1.84 1.37
C ASP A 52 -3.05 1.38 0.52
N LEU A 53 -3.34 0.77 -0.64
CA LEU A 53 -2.33 0.47 -1.66
C LEU A 53 -2.49 1.43 -2.83
N LEU A 54 -1.40 2.06 -3.26
CA LEU A 54 -1.42 3.06 -4.33
C LEU A 54 -0.38 2.75 -5.42
N ALA A 55 -0.87 2.45 -6.62
CA ALA A 55 -0.09 2.29 -7.83
C ALA A 55 0.14 3.66 -8.49
N LEU A 56 1.40 4.04 -8.73
CA LEU A 56 1.75 5.43 -9.05
C LEU A 56 1.92 5.76 -10.53
N ASP A 57 1.97 4.76 -11.42
CA ASP A 57 2.27 4.97 -12.85
C ASP A 57 1.01 5.26 -13.69
N GLU A 58 -0.16 5.38 -13.07
CA GLU A 58 -1.37 5.87 -13.75
C GLU A 58 -1.29 7.39 -13.93
N ALA A 59 -1.55 7.85 -15.17
CA ALA A 59 -1.39 9.25 -15.56
C ALA A 59 -2.60 9.83 -16.30
N TRP A 60 -3.67 9.06 -16.45
CA TRP A 60 -4.93 9.53 -17.05
C TRP A 60 -6.04 9.68 -16.01
N PRO A 61 -6.83 10.78 -16.02
CA PRO A 61 -6.70 12.00 -16.84
C PRO A 61 -5.63 12.99 -16.32
N GLY A 62 -4.89 12.61 -15.28
CA GLY A 62 -3.73 13.34 -14.77
C GLY A 62 -2.87 12.41 -13.91
N PRO A 63 -1.62 12.80 -13.59
CA PRO A 63 -0.71 11.98 -12.80
C PRO A 63 -1.25 11.72 -11.39
N VAL A 64 -1.23 10.46 -10.96
CA VAL A 64 -1.62 10.06 -9.60
C VAL A 64 -0.69 10.66 -8.53
N ALA A 65 0.60 10.77 -8.85
CA ALA A 65 1.62 11.27 -7.94
C ALA A 65 2.67 12.10 -8.66
N GLU A 66 3.35 12.96 -7.90
CA GLU A 66 4.48 13.75 -8.39
C GLU A 66 5.68 12.87 -8.75
N GLU A 67 6.56 13.39 -9.62
CA GLU A 67 7.74 12.67 -10.10
C GLU A 67 8.66 12.20 -8.97
N ASP A 68 8.80 12.99 -7.91
CA ASP A 68 9.61 12.63 -6.75
C ASP A 68 9.06 11.43 -6.01
N ALA A 69 7.74 11.35 -5.83
CA ALA A 69 7.09 10.20 -5.20
C ALA A 69 7.21 8.95 -6.07
N ARG A 70 7.00 9.09 -7.39
CA ARG A 70 7.21 7.98 -8.35
C ARG A 70 8.64 7.46 -8.27
N ARG A 71 9.63 8.34 -8.30
CA ARG A 71 11.05 7.99 -8.21
C ARG A 71 11.39 7.28 -6.90
N ARG A 72 10.90 7.75 -5.75
CA ARG A 72 11.13 7.08 -4.45
C ARG A 72 10.52 5.68 -4.43
N ALA A 73 9.28 5.53 -4.87
CA ALA A 73 8.63 4.22 -4.93
C ALA A 73 9.37 3.24 -5.85
N HIS A 74 9.82 3.69 -7.03
CA HIS A 74 10.62 2.87 -7.93
C HIS A 74 11.97 2.47 -7.31
N GLN A 75 12.63 3.38 -6.59
CA GLN A 75 13.88 3.08 -5.88
C GLN A 75 13.66 2.07 -4.75
N ALA A 76 12.72 2.32 -3.85
CA ALA A 76 12.36 1.41 -2.76
C ALA A 76 12.03 0.01 -3.34
N TRP A 77 11.21 -0.03 -4.40
CA TRP A 77 10.81 -1.28 -5.03
C TRP A 77 11.99 -2.07 -5.59
N ARG A 78 12.94 -1.39 -6.24
CA ARG A 78 14.17 -2.02 -6.76
C ARG A 78 15.04 -2.62 -5.65
N HIS A 79 14.96 -2.07 -4.44
CA HIS A 79 15.72 -2.54 -3.28
C HIS A 79 14.97 -3.55 -2.41
N GLY A 80 13.85 -4.11 -2.88
CA GLY A 80 13.07 -5.08 -2.10
C GLY A 80 12.32 -4.43 -0.94
N GLN A 81 12.09 -3.12 -1.00
CA GLN A 81 11.36 -2.33 -0.02
C GLN A 81 10.04 -1.82 -0.62
N VAL A 82 9.19 -1.23 0.22
CA VAL A 82 7.97 -0.52 -0.18
C VAL A 82 8.06 0.93 0.31
N ASP A 83 7.63 1.89 -0.50
CA ASP A 83 7.59 3.30 -0.09
C ASP A 83 6.37 3.50 0.83
N VAL A 84 6.63 3.73 2.11
CA VAL A 84 5.60 3.96 3.12
C VAL A 84 5.36 5.45 3.20
N VAL A 85 4.14 5.85 2.89
CA VAL A 85 3.76 7.27 2.85
C VAL A 85 2.45 7.47 3.59
N ARG A 86 2.21 8.71 4.00
CA ARG A 86 0.90 9.19 4.44
C ARG A 86 0.26 9.94 3.29
N ARG A 87 -0.97 9.57 2.97
CA ARG A 87 -1.84 10.27 2.02
C ARG A 87 -3.09 10.71 2.77
N GLU A 88 -3.29 12.01 2.90
CA GLU A 88 -4.31 12.56 3.81
C GLU A 88 -4.04 12.05 5.25
N GLU A 89 -4.99 11.36 5.87
CA GLU A 89 -4.86 10.80 7.23
C GLU A 89 -4.69 9.27 7.22
N ARG A 90 -4.28 8.69 6.08
CA ARG A 90 -4.19 7.23 5.91
C ARG A 90 -2.76 6.82 5.62
N LEU A 91 -2.33 5.72 6.24
CA LEU A 91 -1.13 5.01 5.82
C LEU A 91 -1.36 4.54 4.38
N THR A 92 -0.35 4.66 3.53
CA THR A 92 -0.43 4.25 2.13
C THR A 92 0.88 3.62 1.71
N LEU A 93 0.80 2.46 1.07
CA LEU A 93 1.92 1.76 0.48
C LEU A 93 1.99 2.15 -1.00
N ALA A 94 2.99 2.96 -1.33
CA ALA A 94 3.25 3.45 -2.67
C ALA A 94 4.04 2.42 -3.49
N VAL A 95 3.50 2.05 -4.65
CA VAL A 95 3.98 0.92 -5.44
C VAL A 95 4.09 1.34 -6.91
N PRO A 96 5.16 0.96 -7.62
CA PRO A 96 5.21 1.13 -9.07
C PRO A 96 4.03 0.44 -9.78
N GLY A 97 3.72 0.81 -11.02
CA GLY A 97 2.64 0.23 -11.82
C GLY A 97 1.32 0.99 -11.74
N THR A 98 0.31 0.44 -12.40
CA THR A 98 -1.00 1.10 -12.61
C THR A 98 -2.16 0.40 -11.89
N SER A 99 -1.96 -0.83 -11.41
CA SER A 99 -3.00 -1.64 -10.77
C SER A 99 -2.41 -2.77 -9.91
N PHE A 100 -3.29 -3.48 -9.19
CA PHE A 100 -2.93 -4.59 -8.30
C PHE A 100 -3.47 -5.94 -8.77
N THR A 101 -2.63 -6.97 -8.61
CA THR A 101 -2.99 -8.39 -8.67
C THR A 101 -2.89 -8.99 -7.27
N ALA A 102 -3.38 -10.22 -7.07
CA ALA A 102 -3.23 -10.92 -5.79
C ALA A 102 -1.75 -11.03 -5.38
N ASP A 103 -0.89 -11.49 -6.29
CA ASP A 103 0.55 -11.64 -6.03
C ASP A 103 1.21 -10.30 -5.70
N ARG A 104 0.80 -9.21 -6.38
CA ARG A 104 1.34 -7.88 -6.08
C ARG A 104 0.94 -7.40 -4.69
N VAL A 105 -0.27 -7.70 -4.24
CA VAL A 105 -0.69 -7.39 -2.86
C VAL A 105 0.17 -8.14 -1.85
N LEU A 106 0.45 -9.43 -2.09
CA LEU A 106 1.30 -10.23 -1.21
C LEU A 106 2.74 -9.70 -1.16
N ASP A 107 3.34 -9.37 -2.31
CA ASP A 107 4.70 -8.78 -2.38
C ASP A 107 4.77 -7.43 -1.62
N VAL A 108 3.72 -6.62 -1.70
CA VAL A 108 3.64 -5.35 -0.95
C VAL A 108 3.60 -5.58 0.57
N LEU A 109 2.80 -6.55 1.03
CA LEU A 109 2.70 -6.86 2.45
C LEU A 109 3.97 -7.52 3.01
N GLU A 110 4.60 -8.40 2.24
CA GLU A 110 5.91 -8.98 2.57
C GLU A 110 6.96 -7.89 2.81
N ARG A 111 6.96 -6.85 1.95
CA ARG A 111 7.88 -5.72 2.08
C ARG A 111 7.55 -4.82 3.25
N LEU A 112 6.27 -4.60 3.56
CA LEU A 112 5.85 -3.88 4.76
C LEU A 112 6.30 -4.62 6.01
N ALA A 113 6.07 -5.94 6.09
CA ALA A 113 6.49 -6.77 7.21
C ALA A 113 7.99 -6.60 7.49
N ARG A 114 8.82 -6.72 6.45
CA ARG A 114 10.27 -6.48 6.55
C ARG A 114 10.61 -5.06 7.00
N ALA A 115 9.88 -4.06 6.53
CA ALA A 115 10.13 -2.66 6.83
C ALA A 115 9.90 -2.34 8.32
N VAL A 116 8.89 -2.96 8.95
CA VAL A 116 8.62 -2.81 10.40
C VAL A 116 9.37 -3.83 11.27
N GLY A 117 10.22 -4.67 10.68
CA GLY A 117 10.97 -5.71 11.39
C GLY A 117 10.16 -6.95 11.79
N ALA A 118 8.98 -7.15 11.19
CA ALA A 118 8.15 -8.34 11.37
C ALA A 118 8.64 -9.53 10.53
N ASP A 119 8.21 -10.72 10.93
CA ASP A 119 8.27 -11.92 10.10
C ASP A 119 7.15 -11.89 9.04
N PRO A 120 7.44 -11.98 7.73
CA PRO A 120 6.43 -12.03 6.68
C PRO A 120 5.39 -13.15 6.84
N ASP A 121 5.73 -14.25 7.53
CA ASP A 121 4.79 -15.36 7.77
C ASP A 121 3.61 -14.96 8.69
N ARG A 122 3.71 -13.81 9.38
CA ARG A 122 2.64 -13.23 10.22
C ARG A 122 1.68 -12.33 9.43
N TYR A 123 1.98 -12.03 8.17
CA TYR A 123 1.18 -11.14 7.35
C TYR A 123 0.27 -11.93 6.41
N ALA A 124 -1.01 -11.57 6.40
CA ALA A 124 -2.02 -12.17 5.53
C ALA A 124 -2.83 -11.10 4.80
N ALA A 125 -3.44 -11.48 3.68
CA ALA A 125 -4.36 -10.64 2.93
C ALA A 125 -5.72 -11.33 2.73
N ARG A 126 -6.81 -10.66 3.09
CA ARG A 126 -8.16 -11.09 2.69
C ARG A 126 -8.52 -10.47 1.36
N LEU A 127 -8.37 -11.20 0.25
CA LEU A 127 -8.62 -10.62 -1.07
C LEU A 127 -10.09 -10.72 -1.47
N ARG A 128 -10.61 -9.63 -2.04
CA ARG A 128 -11.87 -9.60 -2.79
C ARG A 128 -11.53 -9.43 -4.27
N ILE A 129 -12.20 -10.18 -5.14
CA ILE A 129 -11.95 -10.10 -6.58
C ILE A 129 -12.40 -8.72 -7.10
N GLY A 130 -13.69 -8.39 -6.90
CA GLY A 130 -14.36 -7.21 -7.47
C GLY A 130 -14.29 -7.16 -9.01
N ALA A 131 -15.17 -6.37 -9.62
CA ALA A 131 -15.14 -6.18 -11.07
C ALA A 131 -14.09 -5.12 -11.44
N GLU A 132 -13.34 -5.37 -12.51
CA GLU A 132 -12.59 -4.31 -13.19
C GLU A 132 -13.56 -3.23 -13.62
N ARG A 133 -13.34 -2.01 -13.13
CA ARG A 133 -14.07 -0.85 -13.60
C ARG A 133 -13.48 -0.50 -14.96
N ARG A 134 -14.09 -1.03 -16.04
CA ARG A 134 -13.78 -0.62 -17.42
C ARG A 134 -13.99 0.90 -17.51
N SER A 135 -12.90 1.65 -17.51
CA SER A 135 -12.84 3.05 -17.90
C SER A 135 -12.92 3.19 -19.41
#